data_AF-A0A952HSZ9-F1
#
_entry.id   AF-A0A952HSZ9-F1
#
_cell.length_a   1.000
_cell.length_b   1.000
_cell.length_c   1.000
_cell.angle_alpha   90.00
_cell.angle_beta   90.00
_cell.angle_gamma   90.00
#
_symmetry.space_group_name_H-M   'P 1'
#
loop_
_entity.id
_entity.type
_entity.pdbx_description
1 polymer ?
#
loop_
_entity_poly.entity_id
_entity_poly.type
_entity_poly.pdbx_seq_one_letter_code
_entity_poly.pdbx_strand_id
1 'polypeptide(L)'
;MDKKNFSHLTHHSSLITHHFFDEDAERAVLGTLIVYPELRRDIISSLSNDDFYIQRHKIIYQSAVDLFYQEKIFDIHLLRNQLQKQGKLDEIGGNAYLLQISDEGVPADITHQIIGILKEKTKFRNIHERLVEMLKEIKEASNPDEVIEK
;
A
#
# COMPACT_ATOMS: atom_id res chain seq x y z
N MET A 1 40.07 13.14 -12.83
CA MET A 1 38.68 13.18 -12.33
C MET A 1 38.05 11.84 -12.62
N ASP A 2 38.06 10.95 -11.63
CA ASP A 2 37.63 9.55 -11.77
C ASP A 2 36.10 9.41 -11.84
N LYS A 3 35.61 8.83 -12.93
CA LYS A 3 34.21 8.44 -13.15
C LYS A 3 33.84 7.10 -12.48
N LYS A 4 34.46 6.74 -11.35
CA LYS A 4 34.37 5.37 -10.78
C LYS A 4 33.47 5.19 -9.55
N ASN A 5 32.75 6.19 -9.07
CA ASN A 5 32.02 6.09 -7.80
C ASN A 5 30.50 6.35 -7.85
N PHE A 6 29.80 5.88 -8.89
CA PHE A 6 28.32 5.98 -8.93
C PHE A 6 27.58 4.63 -8.91
N SER A 7 28.27 3.49 -9.01
CA SER A 7 27.64 2.16 -8.92
C SER A 7 27.17 1.80 -7.51
N HIS A 8 27.69 2.44 -6.47
CA HIS A 8 27.25 2.22 -5.08
C HIS A 8 25.93 2.94 -4.74
N LEU A 9 25.58 4.00 -5.48
CA LEU A 9 24.36 4.78 -5.25
C LEU A 9 23.12 4.11 -5.86
N THR A 10 23.28 3.36 -6.94
CA THR A 10 22.18 2.61 -7.58
C THR A 10 21.71 1.42 -6.75
N HIS A 11 22.61 0.79 -5.97
CA HIS A 11 22.23 -0.30 -5.05
C HIS A 11 21.43 0.22 -3.83
N HIS A 12 21.73 1.43 -3.37
CA HIS A 12 20.99 2.07 -2.26
C HIS A 12 19.53 2.34 -2.63
N SER A 13 19.26 2.78 -3.86
CA SER A 13 17.89 3.02 -4.35
C SER A 13 17.01 1.76 -4.31
N SER A 14 17.55 0.58 -4.63
CA SER A 14 16.81 -0.69 -4.61
C SER A 14 16.51 -1.18 -3.19
N LEU A 15 17.42 -0.94 -2.23
CA LEU A 15 17.24 -1.33 -0.83
C LEU A 15 16.22 -0.45 -0.11
N ILE A 16 16.15 0.83 -0.48
CA ILE A 16 15.16 1.79 0.02
C ILE A 16 13.74 1.37 -0.40
N THR A 17 13.56 0.96 -1.66
CA THR A 17 12.26 0.51 -2.18
C THR A 17 11.70 -0.71 -1.43
N HIS A 18 12.56 -1.66 -1.03
CA HIS A 18 12.15 -2.86 -0.28
C HIS A 18 11.74 -2.57 1.18
N HIS A 19 12.20 -1.44 1.73
CA HIS A 19 11.76 -0.98 3.05
C HIS A 19 10.36 -0.36 3.04
N PHE A 20 9.88 0.06 1.88
CA PHE A 20 8.65 0.85 1.77
C PHE A 20 7.41 0.04 1.49
N PHE A 21 7.52 -1.23 1.12
CA PHE A 21 6.36 -2.10 0.97
C PHE A 21 6.75 -3.56 1.12
N ASP A 22 5.74 -4.42 1.16
CA ASP A 22 5.85 -5.86 1.10
C ASP A 22 4.68 -6.35 0.22
N GLU A 23 5.00 -6.79 -0.99
CA GLU A 23 3.96 -7.15 -1.98
C GLU A 23 3.15 -8.35 -1.51
N ASP A 24 3.81 -9.36 -0.94
CA ASP A 24 3.15 -10.57 -0.46
C ASP A 24 2.22 -10.25 0.71
N ALA A 25 2.64 -9.36 1.62
CA ALA A 25 1.80 -8.87 2.70
C ALA A 25 0.56 -8.11 2.19
N GLU A 26 0.73 -7.22 1.21
CA GLU A 26 -0.41 -6.49 0.62
C GLU A 26 -1.40 -7.45 -0.06
N ARG A 27 -0.90 -8.41 -0.83
CA ARG A 27 -1.71 -9.41 -1.53
C ARG A 27 -2.47 -10.29 -0.53
N ALA A 28 -1.81 -10.73 0.54
CA ALA A 28 -2.43 -11.55 1.56
C ALA A 28 -3.58 -10.83 2.28
N VAL A 29 -3.39 -9.55 2.67
CA VAL A 29 -4.46 -8.77 3.31
C VAL A 29 -5.65 -8.56 2.36
N LEU A 30 -5.38 -8.26 1.08
CA LEU A 30 -6.44 -8.09 0.10
C LEU A 30 -7.20 -9.40 -0.16
N GLY A 31 -6.47 -10.50 -0.29
CA GLY A 31 -7.07 -11.83 -0.40
C GLY A 31 -7.97 -12.13 0.79
N THR A 32 -7.47 -11.91 2.00
CA THR A 32 -8.24 -12.11 3.24
C THR A 32 -9.49 -11.22 3.27
N LEU A 33 -9.37 -9.94 2.90
CA LEU A 33 -10.49 -9.00 2.83
C LEU A 33 -11.58 -9.49 1.86
N ILE A 34 -11.20 -10.12 0.75
CA ILE A 34 -12.13 -10.67 -0.24
C ILE A 34 -12.80 -11.94 0.27
N VAL A 35 -12.03 -12.89 0.82
CA VAL A 35 -12.52 -14.27 1.07
C VAL A 35 -13.07 -14.52 2.48
N TYR A 36 -12.74 -13.69 3.48
CA TYR A 36 -13.17 -13.87 4.87
C TYR A 36 -14.06 -12.70 5.35
N PRO A 37 -15.39 -12.78 5.15
CA PRO A 37 -16.34 -11.74 5.54
C PRO A 37 -16.22 -11.30 7.00
N GLU A 38 -15.92 -12.23 7.90
CA GLU A 38 -15.79 -12.02 9.35
C GLU A 38 -14.59 -11.12 9.71
N LEU A 39 -13.53 -11.09 8.89
CA LEU A 39 -12.33 -10.28 9.13
C LEU A 39 -12.40 -8.89 8.50
N ARG A 40 -13.37 -8.63 7.62
CA ARG A 40 -13.44 -7.37 6.84
C ARG A 40 -13.52 -6.14 7.70
N ARG A 41 -14.36 -6.17 8.74
CA ARG A 41 -14.53 -5.04 9.65
C ARG A 41 -13.21 -4.69 10.34
N ASP A 42 -12.48 -5.71 10.79
CA ASP A 42 -11.22 -5.53 11.51
C ASP A 42 -10.13 -5.02 10.58
N ILE A 43 -10.03 -5.55 9.35
CA ILE A 43 -9.11 -5.06 8.33
C ILE A 43 -9.41 -3.58 7.99
N ILE A 44 -10.67 -3.26 7.67
CA ILE A 44 -11.07 -1.90 7.24
C ILE A 44 -10.90 -0.87 8.36
N SER A 45 -11.11 -1.26 9.62
CA SER A 45 -10.88 -0.37 10.77
C SER A 45 -9.39 -0.22 11.12
N SER A 46 -8.55 -1.18 10.73
CA SER A 46 -7.11 -1.17 11.02
C SER A 46 -6.30 -0.44 9.95
N LEU A 47 -6.70 -0.52 8.68
CA LEU A 47 -5.91 -0.03 7.55
C LEU A 47 -6.57 1.16 6.83
N SER A 48 -5.76 2.03 6.26
CA SER A 48 -6.16 3.04 5.28
C SER A 48 -5.62 2.69 3.90
N ASN A 49 -6.11 3.39 2.88
CA ASN A 49 -5.63 3.22 1.50
C ASN A 49 -4.12 3.50 1.39
N ASP A 50 -3.61 4.45 2.16
CA ASP A 50 -2.19 4.80 2.19
C ASP A 50 -1.29 3.73 2.80
N ASP A 51 -1.84 2.71 3.45
CA ASP A 51 -1.06 1.57 3.94
C ASP A 51 -0.58 0.66 2.80
N PHE A 52 -1.27 0.67 1.67
CA PHE A 52 -0.85 -0.03 0.45
C PHE A 52 0.07 0.87 -0.35
N TYR A 53 1.17 0.34 -0.88
CA TYR A 53 2.09 1.07 -1.75
C TYR A 53 1.75 0.85 -3.22
N ILE A 54 1.40 -0.38 -3.59
CA ILE A 54 1.20 -0.78 -4.98
C ILE A 54 -0.14 -0.23 -5.48
N GLN A 55 -0.10 0.50 -6.60
CA GLN A 55 -1.27 1.24 -7.09
C GLN A 55 -2.49 0.34 -7.36
N ARG A 56 -2.29 -0.84 -7.97
CA ARG A 56 -3.38 -1.81 -8.19
C ARG A 56 -3.99 -2.31 -6.87
N HIS A 57 -3.19 -2.41 -5.80
CA HIS A 57 -3.66 -2.83 -4.48
C HIS A 57 -4.47 -1.71 -3.79
N LYS A 58 -4.01 -0.47 -3.90
CA LYS A 58 -4.77 0.73 -3.47
C LYS A 58 -6.16 0.76 -4.10
N ILE A 59 -6.24 0.48 -5.41
CA ILE A 59 -7.50 0.44 -6.15
C ILE A 59 -8.42 -0.66 -5.59
N ILE A 60 -7.91 -1.89 -5.47
CA ILE A 60 -8.70 -3.03 -4.97
C ILE A 60 -9.21 -2.74 -3.55
N TYR A 61 -8.33 -2.27 -2.66
CA TYR A 61 -8.68 -1.93 -1.29
C TYR A 61 -9.80 -0.89 -1.23
N GLN A 62 -9.64 0.23 -1.96
CA GLN A 62 -10.63 1.29 -1.95
C GLN A 62 -11.98 0.82 -2.47
N SER A 63 -12.01 0.07 -3.59
CA SER A 63 -13.26 -0.46 -4.13
C SER A 63 -13.95 -1.43 -3.16
N ALA A 64 -13.17 -2.24 -2.43
CA ALA A 64 -13.69 -3.13 -1.39
C ALA A 64 -14.24 -2.37 -0.17
N VAL A 65 -13.56 -1.30 0.26
CA VAL A 65 -14.03 -0.41 1.34
C VAL A 65 -15.33 0.28 0.95
N ASP A 66 -15.39 0.87 -0.25
CA ASP A 66 -16.59 1.53 -0.77
C ASP A 66 -17.78 0.56 -0.80
N LEU A 67 -17.53 -0.66 -1.29
CA LEU A 67 -18.54 -1.71 -1.38
C LEU A 67 -18.98 -2.21 -0.01
N PHE A 68 -18.06 -2.33 0.96
CA PHE A 68 -18.39 -2.67 2.34
C PHE A 68 -19.29 -1.61 2.99
N TYR A 69 -19.06 -0.33 2.74
CA TYR A 69 -19.92 0.71 3.28
C TYR A 69 -21.30 0.75 2.63
N GLN A 70 -21.43 0.36 1.36
CA GLN A 70 -22.69 0.28 0.62
C GLN A 70 -23.51 -0.96 0.99
N GLU A 71 -22.93 -2.16 0.90
CA GLU A 71 -23.66 -3.44 0.96
C GLU A 71 -23.44 -4.21 2.26
N LYS A 72 -22.43 -3.84 3.07
CA LYS A 72 -21.92 -4.57 4.27
C LYS A 72 -21.35 -5.95 3.99
N ILE A 73 -21.92 -6.70 3.06
CA ILE A 73 -21.50 -8.04 2.65
C ILE A 73 -21.33 -8.03 1.14
N PHE A 74 -20.16 -8.47 0.68
CA PHE A 74 -19.91 -8.67 -0.74
C PHE A 74 -19.14 -9.97 -0.99
N ASP A 75 -18.98 -10.35 -2.25
CA ASP A 75 -18.09 -11.41 -2.71
C ASP A 75 -17.20 -10.88 -3.85
N ILE A 76 -16.32 -11.74 -4.37
CA ILE A 76 -15.42 -11.38 -5.47
C ILE A 76 -16.18 -10.92 -6.74
N HIS A 77 -17.37 -11.46 -7.01
CA HIS A 77 -18.15 -11.08 -8.18
C HIS A 77 -18.71 -9.66 -8.04
N LEU A 78 -19.21 -9.30 -6.86
CA LEU A 78 -19.65 -7.95 -6.56
C LEU A 78 -18.49 -6.95 -6.59
N LEU A 79 -17.32 -7.32 -6.04
CA LEU A 79 -16.13 -6.48 -6.11
C LEU A 79 -15.66 -6.27 -7.55
N ARG A 80 -15.64 -7.33 -8.37
CA ARG A 80 -15.33 -7.24 -9.81
C ARG A 80 -16.29 -6.30 -10.52
N ASN A 81 -17.60 -6.45 -10.27
CA ASN A 81 -18.62 -5.61 -10.91
C ASN A 81 -18.46 -4.14 -10.49
N GLN A 82 -18.12 -3.88 -9.23
CA GLN A 82 -17.80 -2.54 -8.73
C GLN A 82 -16.59 -1.95 -9.45
N LEU A 83 -15.49 -2.69 -9.55
CA LEU A 83 -14.28 -2.29 -10.27
C LEU A 83 -14.57 -2.00 -11.76
N GLN A 84 -15.39 -2.84 -12.39
CA GLN A 84 -15.81 -2.64 -13.79
C GLN A 84 -16.67 -1.38 -13.94
N LYS A 85 -17.62 -1.16 -13.05
CA LYS A 85 -18.47 0.05 -13.02
C LYS A 85 -17.65 1.32 -12.80
N GLN A 86 -16.57 1.24 -12.02
CA GLN A 86 -15.63 2.34 -11.79
C GLN A 86 -14.65 2.55 -12.96
N GLY A 87 -14.63 1.66 -13.97
CA GLY A 87 -13.67 1.71 -15.07
C GLY A 87 -12.24 1.29 -14.70
N LYS A 88 -12.04 0.68 -13.52
CA LYS A 88 -10.71 0.38 -12.95
C LYS A 88 -10.29 -1.09 -13.05
N LEU A 89 -11.16 -1.97 -13.56
CA LEU A 89 -10.88 -3.40 -13.62
C LEU A 89 -9.63 -3.71 -14.46
N ASP A 90 -9.46 -3.03 -15.60
CA ASP A 90 -8.29 -3.23 -16.46
C ASP A 90 -7.01 -2.68 -15.82
N GLU A 91 -7.10 -1.59 -15.04
CA GLU A 91 -5.96 -0.98 -14.33
C GLU A 91 -5.35 -1.92 -13.29
N ILE A 92 -6.14 -2.81 -12.70
CA ILE A 92 -5.64 -3.80 -11.73
C ILE A 92 -5.07 -5.06 -12.38
N GLY A 93 -5.14 -5.19 -13.72
CA GLY A 93 -4.74 -6.41 -14.45
C GLY A 93 -5.92 -7.33 -14.78
N GLY A 94 -7.15 -6.83 -14.71
CA GLY A 94 -8.35 -7.55 -15.10
C GLY A 94 -8.83 -8.60 -14.08
N ASN A 95 -9.85 -9.36 -14.49
CA ASN A 95 -10.45 -10.40 -13.65
C ASN A 95 -9.44 -11.49 -13.21
N ALA A 96 -8.45 -11.80 -14.05
CA ALA A 96 -7.43 -12.79 -13.75
C ALA A 96 -6.59 -12.39 -12.52
N TYR A 97 -6.20 -11.12 -12.43
CA TYR A 97 -5.44 -10.64 -11.27
C TYR A 97 -6.28 -10.63 -10.00
N LEU A 98 -7.56 -10.25 -10.09
CA LEU A 98 -8.45 -10.25 -8.93
C LEU A 98 -8.64 -11.67 -8.34
N LEU A 99 -8.75 -12.69 -9.21
CA LEU A 99 -8.79 -14.10 -8.78
C LEU A 99 -7.47 -14.53 -8.14
N GLN A 100 -6.33 -14.16 -8.74
CA GLN A 100 -5.03 -14.43 -8.14
C GLN A 100 -4.90 -13.80 -6.74
N ILE A 101 -5.45 -12.60 -6.53
CA ILE A 101 -5.44 -11.95 -5.21
C ILE A 101 -6.32 -12.68 -4.21
N SER A 102 -7.52 -13.15 -4.61
CA SER A 102 -8.39 -13.88 -3.68
C SER A 102 -7.76 -15.16 -3.15
N ASP A 103 -6.93 -15.82 -3.97
CA ASP A 103 -6.25 -17.07 -3.59
C ASP A 103 -5.11 -16.86 -2.58
N GLU A 104 -4.66 -15.62 -2.37
CA GLU A 104 -3.58 -15.28 -1.41
C GLU A 104 -4.12 -15.05 0.02
N GLY A 105 -5.43 -15.17 0.24
CA GLY A 105 -6.02 -14.97 1.55
C GLY A 105 -5.47 -15.91 2.62
N VAL A 106 -5.23 -15.38 3.80
CA VAL A 106 -4.70 -16.13 4.95
C VAL A 106 -5.68 -16.16 6.13
N PRO A 107 -5.59 -17.17 7.03
CA PRO A 107 -6.42 -17.25 8.23
C PRO A 107 -6.29 -16.04 9.17
N ALA A 108 -7.26 -15.90 10.08
CA ALA A 108 -7.34 -14.81 11.06
C ALA A 108 -6.06 -14.64 11.89
N ASP A 109 -5.50 -15.74 12.40
CA ASP A 109 -4.31 -15.72 13.26
C ASP A 109 -3.07 -15.10 12.57
N ILE A 110 -2.99 -15.25 11.24
CA ILE A 110 -1.90 -14.71 10.43
C ILE A 110 -2.21 -13.27 10.00
N THR A 111 -3.48 -12.97 9.72
CA THR A 111 -3.94 -11.66 9.22
C THR A 111 -3.45 -10.49 10.10
N HIS A 112 -3.56 -10.60 11.43
CA HIS A 112 -3.12 -9.53 12.33
C HIS A 112 -1.61 -9.26 12.25
N GLN A 113 -0.80 -10.30 12.05
CA GLN A 113 0.64 -10.14 11.89
C GLN A 113 0.96 -9.40 10.58
N ILE A 114 0.27 -9.74 9.50
CA ILE A 114 0.46 -9.10 8.19
C ILE A 114 0.00 -7.64 8.19
N ILE A 115 -1.10 -7.31 8.88
CA ILE A 115 -1.51 -5.91 9.10
C ILE A 115 -0.37 -5.14 9.80
N GLY A 116 0.29 -5.75 10.79
CA GLY A 116 1.46 -5.17 11.46
C GLY A 116 2.60 -4.84 10.50
N ILE A 117 2.89 -5.73 9.56
CA ILE A 117 3.90 -5.52 8.51
C ILE A 117 3.52 -4.30 7.66
N LEU A 118 2.29 -4.22 7.14
CA LEU A 118 1.85 -3.07 6.34
C LEU A 118 2.02 -1.75 7.10
N LYS A 119 1.60 -1.71 8.37
CA LYS A 119 1.76 -0.51 9.22
C LYS A 119 3.22 -0.13 9.44
N GLU A 120 4.10 -1.10 9.59
CA GLU A 120 5.53 -0.84 9.70
C GLU A 120 6.08 -0.21 8.41
N LYS A 121 5.71 -0.76 7.24
CA LYS A 121 6.08 -0.20 5.94
C LYS A 121 5.56 1.23 5.76
N THR A 122 4.32 1.52 6.16
CA THR A 122 3.76 2.88 6.16
C THR A 122 4.59 3.84 7.00
N LYS A 123 5.02 3.44 8.20
CA LYS A 123 5.87 4.29 9.06
C LYS A 123 7.18 4.65 8.38
N PHE A 124 7.84 3.69 7.71
CA PHE A 124 9.05 3.97 6.96
C PHE A 124 8.80 4.95 5.80
N ARG A 125 7.68 4.82 5.09
CA ARG A 125 7.30 5.77 4.03
C ARG A 125 7.10 7.18 4.57
N ASN A 126 6.37 7.34 5.68
CA ASN A 126 6.12 8.63 6.29
C ASN A 126 7.42 9.33 6.74
N ILE A 127 8.35 8.57 7.34
CA ILE A 127 9.67 9.09 7.72
C ILE A 127 10.44 9.56 6.47
N HIS A 128 10.46 8.74 5.41
CA HIS A 128 11.13 9.11 4.16
C HIS A 128 10.53 10.36 3.53
N GLU A 129 9.20 10.46 3.46
CA GLU A 129 8.51 11.65 2.94
C GLU A 129 8.87 12.91 3.74
N ARG A 130 8.89 12.81 5.08
CA ARG A 130 9.30 13.93 5.94
C ARG A 130 10.76 14.34 5.70
N LEU A 131 11.67 13.38 5.55
CA LEU A 131 13.07 13.68 5.25
C LEU A 131 13.23 14.36 3.89
N VAL A 132 12.48 13.92 2.89
CA VAL A 132 12.48 14.54 1.55
C VAL A 132 11.92 15.96 1.61
N GLU A 133 10.89 16.21 2.40
CA GLU A 133 10.32 17.55 2.64
C GLU A 133 11.35 18.48 3.27
N MET A 134 11.99 18.08 4.36
CA MET A 134 13.05 18.86 5.03
C MET A 134 14.22 19.18 4.07
N LEU A 135 14.61 18.23 3.22
CA LEU A 135 15.67 18.47 2.22
C LEU A 135 15.28 19.50 1.15
N LYS A 136 13.98 19.65 0.84
CA LYS A 136 13.50 20.71 -0.06
C LYS A 136 13.55 22.06 0.65
N GLU A 137 13.10 22.12 1.89
CA GLU A 137 13.14 23.35 2.70
C GLU A 137 14.57 23.87 2.84
N ILE A 138 15.56 23.01 3.11
CA ILE A 138 16.98 23.40 3.17
C ILE A 138 17.48 24.01 1.86
N LYS A 139 17.02 23.49 0.71
CA LYS A 139 17.44 24.00 -0.61
C LYS A 139 16.83 25.36 -0.93
N GLU A 140 15.66 25.65 -0.37
CA GLU A 140 14.90 26.89 -0.61
C GLU A 140 15.19 27.95 0.47
N ALA A 141 15.71 27.54 1.63
CA ALA A 141 16.01 28.41 2.74
C ALA A 141 17.13 29.41 2.38
N SER A 142 16.86 30.69 2.66
CA SER A 142 17.86 31.75 2.56
C SER A 142 18.68 31.90 3.85
N ASN A 143 18.15 31.43 4.99
CA ASN A 143 18.81 31.38 6.29
C ASN A 143 18.59 30.00 6.96
N PRO A 144 19.65 29.31 7.43
CA PRO A 144 19.54 28.04 8.16
C PRO A 144 18.63 28.06 9.40
N ASP A 145 18.49 29.20 10.09
CA ASP A 145 17.66 29.30 11.29
C ASP A 145 16.17 29.08 11.01
N GLU A 146 15.71 29.33 9.78
CA GLU A 146 14.30 29.13 9.36
C GLU A 146 13.88 27.65 9.29
N VAL A 147 14.85 26.74 9.20
CA VAL A 147 14.63 25.30 9.06
C VAL A 147 14.62 24.59 10.42
N ILE A 148 15.31 25.12 11.43
CA ILE A 148 15.54 24.43 12.71
C ILE A 148 14.32 24.54 13.66
N GLU A 149 13.43 25.52 13.45
CA GLU A 149 12.30 25.82 14.36
C GLU A 149 10.97 25.09 14.03
N LYS A 150 10.94 24.18 13.04
CA LYS A 150 9.72 23.49 12.56
C LYS A 150 9.80 21.96 12.64
#